data_AF-A0A1Q8KKZ8-F1
#
_entry.id   AF-A0A1Q8KKZ8-F1
#
_cell.length_a   1.000
_cell.length_b   1.000
_cell.length_c   1.000
_cell.angle_alpha   90.00
_cell.angle_beta   90.00
_cell.angle_gamma   90.00
#
_symmetry.space_group_name_H-M   'P 1'
#
loop_
_entity.id
_entity.type
_entity.pdbx_description
1 polymer ?
#
loop_
_entity_poly.entity_id
_entity_poly.type
_entity_poly.pdbx_seq_one_letter_code
_entity_poly.pdbx_strand_id
1 'polypeptide(L)'
;MDDLERETLDILRMGPETLDELAGMYAAADEVRLTARGGSVRAGTEDVVRRLAERGLVAQAGPASGWQLTDTGRRLAGERTG
;
A
#
# COMPACT_ATOMS: atom_id res chain seq x y z
N MET A 1 -2.45 3.53 -12.24
CA MET A 1 -1.86 3.43 -10.90
C MET A 1 -1.31 4.79 -10.53
N ASP A 2 -1.79 5.36 -9.43
CA ASP A 2 -1.34 6.67 -8.95
C ASP A 2 -0.07 6.56 -8.09
N ASP A 3 0.46 7.70 -7.64
CA ASP A 3 1.72 7.75 -6.90
C ASP A 3 1.59 7.07 -5.52
N LEU A 4 0.44 7.21 -4.84
CA LEU A 4 0.19 6.56 -3.54
C LEU A 4 0.15 5.05 -3.68
N GLU A 5 -0.56 4.53 -4.68
CA GLU A 5 -0.59 3.10 -4.98
C GLU A 5 0.81 2.54 -5.27
N ARG A 6 1.68 3.33 -5.94
CA ARG A 6 3.08 2.91 -6.19
C ARG A 6 3.87 2.87 -4.90
N GLU A 7 3.78 3.92 -4.08
CA GLU A 7 4.49 3.99 -2.80
C GLU A 7 4.06 2.85 -1.87
N THR A 8 2.77 2.51 -1.81
CA THR A 8 2.30 1.33 -1.05
C THR A 8 2.95 0.04 -1.53
N LEU A 9 3.09 -0.16 -2.85
CA LEU A 9 3.72 -1.36 -3.40
C LEU A 9 5.22 -1.39 -3.11
N ASP A 10 5.90 -0.24 -3.15
CA ASP A 10 7.32 -0.12 -2.80
C ASP A 10 7.57 -0.41 -1.33
N ILE A 11 6.69 0.06 -0.43
CA ILE A 11 6.71 -0.27 1.00
C ILE A 11 6.53 -1.78 1.21
N LEU A 12 5.47 -2.35 0.64
CA LEU A 12 5.15 -3.79 0.79
C LEU A 12 6.14 -4.73 0.10
N ARG A 13 7.06 -4.19 -0.71
CA ARG A 13 8.18 -4.95 -1.26
C ARG A 13 9.21 -5.31 -0.19
N MET A 14 9.29 -4.53 0.90
CA MET A 14 10.21 -4.78 2.01
C MET A 14 9.69 -5.88 2.96
N GLY A 15 8.37 -6.06 3.03
CA GLY A 15 7.73 -7.09 3.85
C GLY A 15 6.23 -6.88 3.98
N PRO A 16 5.52 -7.80 4.65
CA PRO A 16 4.14 -7.59 5.04
C PRO A 16 4.02 -6.47 6.09
N GLU A 17 3.03 -5.60 5.94
CA GLU A 17 2.80 -4.45 6.84
C GLU A 17 1.32 -4.34 7.22
N THR A 18 1.03 -4.03 8.47
CA THR A 18 -0.32 -3.68 8.92
C THR A 18 -0.76 -2.33 8.37
N LEU A 19 -2.06 -2.02 8.41
CA LEU A 19 -2.56 -0.70 8.01
C LEU A 19 -1.98 0.43 8.88
N ASP A 20 -1.71 0.16 10.16
CA ASP A 20 -1.10 1.13 11.06
C ASP A 20 0.36 1.40 10.70
N GLU A 21 1.13 0.35 10.41
CA GLU A 21 2.52 0.49 9.95
C GLU A 21 2.57 1.23 8.61
N LEU A 22 1.75 0.83 7.63
CA LEU A 22 1.65 1.52 6.34
C LEU A 22 1.32 3.01 6.51
N ALA A 23 0.35 3.34 7.37
CA ALA A 23 -0.02 4.73 7.62
C ALA A 23 1.12 5.56 8.23
N GLY A 24 2.04 4.93 8.96
CA GLY A 24 3.22 5.58 9.54
C GLY A 24 4.46 5.64 8.64
N MET A 25 4.41 5.04 7.44
CA MET A 25 5.56 4.95 6.53
C MET A 25 5.53 5.94 5.36
N TYR A 26 4.40 6.61 5.12
CA TYR A 26 4.28 7.61 4.05
C TYR A 26 5.08 8.87 4.35
N ALA A 27 5.61 9.50 3.30
CA ALA A 27 6.14 10.85 3.41
C ALA A 27 5.03 11.86 3.77
N ALA A 28 5.38 12.95 4.45
CA ALA A 28 4.42 13.98 4.89
C ALA A 28 3.59 14.58 3.73
N ALA A 29 4.14 14.66 2.52
CA ALA A 29 3.40 15.13 1.34
C ALA A 29 2.28 14.15 0.93
N ASP A 30 2.50 12.86 1.12
CA ASP A 30 1.58 11.78 0.79
C ASP A 30 0.54 11.57 1.92
N GLU A 31 0.91 11.82 3.18
CA GLU A 31 -0.04 11.90 4.31
C GLU A 31 -1.15 12.93 4.08
N VAL A 32 -0.81 14.12 3.53
CA VAL A 32 -1.80 15.16 3.18
C VAL A 32 -2.77 14.64 2.11
N ARG A 33 -2.27 13.91 1.10
CA ARG A 33 -3.10 13.33 0.03
C ARG A 33 -4.00 12.22 0.57
N LEU A 34 -3.49 11.37 1.46
CA LEU A 34 -4.24 10.30 2.12
C LEU A 34 -5.36 10.88 2.99
N THR A 35 -5.05 11.92 3.77
CA THR A 35 -6.04 12.64 4.58
C THR A 35 -7.10 13.29 3.71
N ALA A 36 -6.73 13.90 2.58
CA ALA A 36 -7.70 14.47 1.64
C ALA A 36 -8.62 13.41 1.01
N ARG A 37 -8.15 12.16 0.85
CA ARG A 37 -8.95 11.04 0.33
C ARG A 37 -9.90 10.44 1.36
N GLY A 38 -9.41 10.18 2.57
CA GLY A 38 -10.11 9.37 3.57
C GLY A 38 -10.55 10.12 4.82
N GLY A 39 -10.25 11.41 4.94
CA GLY A 39 -10.45 12.19 6.18
C GLY A 39 -9.40 11.91 7.26
N SER A 40 -8.53 10.91 7.07
CA SER A 40 -7.35 10.62 7.88
C SER A 40 -6.35 9.83 7.06
N VAL A 41 -5.08 9.84 7.47
CA VAL A 41 -4.03 9.03 6.83
C VAL A 41 -4.42 7.56 6.81
N ARG A 42 -4.87 7.01 7.95
CA ARG A 42 -5.30 5.60 8.05
C ARG A 42 -6.41 5.25 7.06
N ALA A 43 -7.48 6.05 7.00
CA ALA A 43 -8.60 5.79 6.10
C ALA A 43 -8.19 5.94 4.62
N GLY A 44 -7.31 6.89 4.32
CA GLY A 44 -6.71 7.01 2.98
C GLY A 44 -5.87 5.78 2.62
N THR A 45 -5.05 5.29 3.55
CA THR A 45 -4.23 4.09 3.39
C THR A 45 -5.10 2.87 3.16
N GLU A 46 -6.18 2.72 3.92
CA GLU A 46 -7.16 1.64 3.74
C GLU A 46 -7.82 1.70 2.35
N ASP A 47 -8.18 2.89 1.85
CA ASP A 47 -8.72 3.04 0.49
C ASP A 47 -7.72 2.62 -0.58
N VAL A 48 -6.45 3.01 -0.44
CA VAL A 48 -5.38 2.63 -1.38
C VAL A 48 -5.15 1.11 -1.37
N VAL A 49 -5.00 0.52 -0.18
CA VAL A 49 -4.80 -0.92 -0.01
C VAL A 49 -5.98 -1.72 -0.56
N ARG A 50 -7.22 -1.27 -0.32
CA ARG A 50 -8.44 -1.89 -0.87
C ARG A 50 -8.42 -1.90 -2.40
N ARG A 51 -8.08 -0.78 -3.05
CA ARG A 51 -7.97 -0.69 -4.52
C ARG A 51 -6.88 -1.62 -5.07
N LEU A 52 -5.74 -1.72 -4.40
CA LEU A 52 -4.67 -2.65 -4.77
C LEU A 52 -5.12 -4.10 -4.62
N ALA A 53 -5.89 -4.41 -3.57
CA ALA A 53 -6.43 -5.74 -3.31
C ALA A 53 -7.49 -6.15 -4.35
N GLU A 54 -8.39 -5.23 -4.72
CA GLU A 54 -9.38 -5.41 -5.79
C GLU A 54 -8.73 -5.73 -7.15
N ARG A 55 -7.50 -5.23 -7.36
CA ARG A 55 -6.68 -5.50 -8.54
C ARG A 55 -5.79 -6.74 -8.40
N GLY A 56 -5.87 -7.44 -7.27
CA GLY A 56 -5.08 -8.63 -6.99
C GLY A 56 -3.58 -8.38 -6.82
N LEU A 57 -3.17 -7.15 -6.48
CA LEU A 57 -1.77 -6.76 -6.30
C LEU A 57 -1.28 -6.99 -4.86
N VAL A 58 -2.19 -6.87 -3.90
CA VAL A 58 -1.93 -7.16 -2.48
C VAL A 58 -2.99 -8.10 -1.93
N ALA A 59 -2.65 -8.81 -0.87
CA ALA A 59 -3.56 -9.68 -0.13
C ALA A 59 -3.24 -9.62 1.37
N GLN A 60 -4.25 -9.87 2.20
CA GLN A 60 -4.04 -9.95 3.64
C GLN A 60 -3.33 -11.28 3.98
N ALA A 61 -2.16 -11.20 4.62
CA ALA A 61 -1.36 -12.35 5.04
C ALA A 61 -1.91 -13.01 6.32
N GLY A 62 -2.75 -12.28 7.07
CA GLY A 62 -3.39 -12.70 8.30
C GLY A 62 -3.71 -11.49 9.20
N PRO A 63 -4.46 -11.66 10.29
CA PRO A 63 -4.81 -10.55 11.18
C PRO A 63 -3.59 -9.89 11.84
N ALA A 64 -2.55 -10.69 12.12
CA ALA A 64 -1.31 -10.23 12.77
C ALA A 64 -0.22 -9.81 11.77
N SER A 65 -0.29 -10.28 10.53
CA SER A 65 0.76 -10.10 9.52
C SER A 65 0.46 -8.98 8.52
N GLY A 66 -0.72 -8.37 8.59
CA GLY A 66 -1.09 -7.26 7.71
C GLY A 66 -1.28 -7.65 6.25
N TRP A 67 -0.91 -6.73 5.36
CA TRP A 67 -1.02 -6.82 3.92
C TRP A 67 0.34 -7.13 3.29
N GLN A 68 0.36 -7.92 2.23
CA GLN A 68 1.57 -8.28 1.49
C GLN A 68 1.33 -8.25 -0.01
N LEU A 69 2.41 -8.14 -0.79
CA LEU A 69 2.34 -8.30 -2.25
C LEU A 69 1.91 -9.73 -2.64
N THR A 70 1.05 -9.83 -3.64
CA THR A 70 0.82 -11.10 -4.37
C THR A 70 1.97 -11.35 -5.36
N ASP A 71 1.97 -12.50 -6.05
CA ASP A 71 2.89 -12.71 -7.17
C ASP A 71 2.75 -11.66 -8.27
N THR A 72 1.52 -11.25 -8.56
CA THR A 72 1.23 -10.18 -9.54
C THR A 72 1.76 -8.83 -9.04
N GLY A 73 1.55 -8.50 -7.76
CA GLY A 73 2.08 -7.28 -7.15
C GLY A 73 3.60 -7.23 -7.16
N ARG A 74 4.27 -8.35 -6.85
CA ARG A 74 5.73 -8.46 -6.89
C ARG A 74 6.30 -8.24 -8.29
N ARG A 75 5.70 -8.84 -9.33
CA ARG A 75 6.14 -8.62 -10.72
C ARG A 75 6.01 -7.15 -11.10
N LEU A 76 4.86 -6.55 -10.82
CA LEU A 76 4.60 -5.15 -11.16
C LEU A 76 5.54 -4.18 -10.43
N ALA A 77 5.86 -4.47 -9.16
CA ALA A 77 6.83 -3.69 -8.38
C ALA A 77 8.29 -3.93 -8.84
N GLY A 78 8.59 -5.11 -9.40
CA GLY A 78 9.94 -5.51 -9.85
C GLY A 78 10.29 -5.10 -11.29
N GLU A 79 9.32 -4.91 -12.17
CA GLU A 79 9.51 -4.52 -13.58
C GLU A 79 10.15 -3.12 -13.77
N ARG A 80 10.33 -2.34 -12.69
CA ARG A 80 10.94 -0.99 -12.72
C ARG A 80 12.46 -0.96 -12.69
N THR A 81 13.14 -2.11 -12.71
CA THR A 81 14.63 -2.19 -12.73
C THR A 81 15.25 -2.43 -14.12
N GLY A 82 14.45 -2.36 -15.20
CA GLY A 82 14.90 -2.56 -16.59
C GLY A 82 14.91 -1.28 -17.42
#